data_AF-A0A975A6Q9-F1
#
_entry.id   AF-A0A975A6Q9-F1
#
_cell.length_a   1.000
_cell.length_b   1.000
_cell.length_c   1.000
_cell.angle_alpha   90.00
_cell.angle_beta   90.00
_cell.angle_gamma   90.00
#
_symmetry.space_group_name_H-M   'P 1'
#
loop_
_entity.id
_entity.type
_entity.pdbx_description
1 polymer ?
#
loop_
_entity_poly.entity_id
_entity_poly.type
_entity_poly.pdbx_seq_one_letter_code
_entity_poly.pdbx_strand_id
1 'polypeptide(L)'
;MEASGRQLDPGRHEQLAALLDDVLVARRTLDQSRHATRLGEQQQLRQALLDALEAYAAALAAAGAPLPPRLRSEIDLYKGLRGRM
;
A
#
# COMPACT_ATOMS: atom_id res chain seq x y z
N MET A 1 12.23 -30.65 -11.42
CA MET A 1 13.44 -29.90 -11.82
C MET A 1 13.05 -28.43 -11.87
N GLU A 2 13.41 -27.72 -10.81
CA GLU A 2 13.06 -26.32 -10.54
C GLU A 2 14.00 -25.42 -11.35
N ALA A 3 13.46 -24.60 -12.24
CA ALA A 3 14.18 -23.52 -12.89
C ALA A 3 13.16 -22.52 -13.44
N SER A 4 12.58 -21.72 -12.56
CA SER A 4 11.92 -20.48 -12.97
C SER A 4 12.35 -19.40 -11.99
N GLY A 5 13.67 -19.14 -12.03
CA GLY A 5 14.26 -17.91 -11.53
C GLY A 5 13.60 -16.76 -12.28
N ARG A 6 12.51 -16.29 -11.68
CA ARG A 6 11.69 -15.16 -12.09
C ARG A 6 12.56 -13.92 -11.96
N GLN A 7 13.36 -13.66 -12.98
CA GLN A 7 14.11 -12.43 -13.13
C GLN A 7 13.07 -11.32 -13.21
N LEU A 8 12.74 -10.74 -12.06
CA LEU A 8 11.89 -9.57 -11.97
C LEU A 8 12.55 -8.50 -12.84
N ASP A 9 11.88 -8.20 -13.94
CA ASP A 9 12.28 -7.19 -14.90
C ASP A 9 12.69 -5.92 -14.15
N PRO A 10 13.86 -5.30 -14.45
CA PRO A 10 14.36 -4.15 -13.70
C PRO A 10 13.31 -3.03 -13.59
N GLY A 11 12.52 -2.80 -14.65
CA GLY A 11 11.43 -1.82 -14.61
C GLY A 11 10.30 -2.17 -13.65
N ARG A 12 10.01 -3.46 -13.44
CA ARG A 12 9.01 -3.91 -12.44
C ARG A 12 9.53 -3.77 -11.01
N HIS A 13 10.82 -4.02 -10.81
CA HIS A 13 11.46 -3.77 -9.51
C HIS A 13 11.43 -2.29 -9.15
N GLU A 14 11.78 -1.42 -10.09
CA GLU A 14 11.72 0.04 -9.90
C GLU A 14 10.28 0.50 -9.61
N GLN A 15 9.29 -0.03 -10.34
CA GLN A 15 7.89 0.25 -10.09
C GLN A 15 7.44 -0.19 -8.68
N LEU A 16 7.81 -1.40 -8.25
CA LEU A 16 7.48 -1.90 -6.91
C LEU A 16 8.17 -1.07 -5.82
N ALA A 17 9.41 -0.65 -6.05
CA ALA A 17 10.14 0.21 -5.13
C ALA A 17 9.49 1.60 -5.00
N ALA A 18 9.07 2.20 -6.12
CA ALA A 18 8.35 3.48 -6.12
C ALA A 18 7.02 3.38 -5.36
N LEU A 19 6.23 2.35 -5.62
CA LEU A 19 4.96 2.11 -4.91
C LEU A 19 5.17 1.86 -3.41
N LEU A 20 6.26 1.19 -3.04
CA LEU A 20 6.60 0.99 -1.64
C LEU A 20 6.98 2.32 -0.97
N ASP A 21 7.72 3.19 -1.66
CA ASP A 21 8.04 4.54 -1.18
C ASP A 21 6.77 5.38 -0.96
N ASP A 22 5.84 5.36 -1.92
CA ASP A 22 4.53 6.03 -1.80
C ASP A 22 3.77 5.57 -0.55
N VAL A 23 3.73 4.26 -0.28
CA VAL A 23 3.13 3.70 0.95
C VAL A 23 3.83 4.22 2.20
N LEU A 24 5.16 4.31 2.19
CA LEU A 24 5.92 4.80 3.35
C LEU A 24 5.69 6.30 3.58
N VAL A 25 5.63 7.10 2.51
CA VAL A 25 5.30 8.53 2.57
C VAL A 25 3.90 8.71 3.14
N ALA A 26 2.90 8.02 2.59
CA ALA A 26 1.52 8.13 3.05
C ALA A 26 1.35 7.74 4.53
N ARG A 27 2.03 6.67 4.98
CA ARG A 27 2.04 6.28 6.40
C ARG A 27 2.65 7.37 7.28
N ARG A 28 3.79 7.93 6.86
CA ARG A 28 4.50 8.97 7.63
C ARG A 28 3.68 10.25 7.73
N THR A 29 3.05 10.67 6.64
CA THR A 29 2.15 11.83 6.62
C THR A 29 0.94 11.58 7.52
N LEU A 30 0.29 10.41 7.44
CA LEU A 30 -0.85 10.10 8.30
C LEU A 30 -0.48 10.09 9.78
N ASP A 31 0.68 9.53 10.14
CA ASP A 31 1.16 9.51 11.53
C ASP A 31 1.44 10.91 12.06
N GLN A 32 2.13 11.75 11.28
CA GLN A 32 2.40 13.15 11.62
C GLN A 32 1.12 13.98 11.78
N SER A 33 0.13 13.74 10.92
CA SER A 33 -1.15 14.44 10.93
C SER A 33 -2.15 13.93 11.97
N ARG A 34 -1.88 12.77 12.61
CA ARG A 34 -2.81 12.11 13.55
C ARG A 34 -3.19 12.99 14.74
N HIS A 35 -2.28 13.86 15.18
CA HIS A 35 -2.47 14.74 16.33
C HIS A 35 -2.77 16.20 15.97
N ALA A 36 -2.51 16.61 14.73
CA ALA A 36 -2.55 18.01 14.32
C ALA A 36 -3.71 18.37 13.38
N THR A 37 -4.33 17.38 12.75
CA THR A 37 -5.17 17.61 11.57
C THR A 37 -6.65 17.30 11.84
N ARG A 38 -7.56 18.08 11.23
CA ARG A 38 -9.02 17.89 11.35
C ARG A 38 -9.45 16.52 10.83
N LEU A 39 -10.57 16.00 11.34
CA LEU A 39 -11.08 14.67 10.98
C LEU A 39 -11.23 14.46 9.46
N GLY A 40 -11.70 15.46 8.71
CA GLY A 40 -11.86 15.34 7.25
C GLY A 40 -10.56 15.14 6.50
N GLU A 41 -9.50 15.86 6.89
CA GLU A 41 -8.16 15.69 6.31
C GLU A 41 -7.52 14.37 6.75
N GLN A 42 -7.75 13.92 7.99
CA GLN A 42 -7.34 12.57 8.40
C GLN A 42 -7.98 11.48 7.55
N GLN A 43 -9.26 11.64 7.16
CA GLN A 43 -9.92 10.72 6.24
C GLN A 43 -9.30 10.75 4.85
N GLN A 44 -8.95 11.93 4.33
CA GLN A 44 -8.25 12.05 3.05
C GLN A 44 -6.88 11.36 3.08
N LEU A 45 -6.11 11.52 4.16
CA LEU A 45 -4.81 10.87 4.33
C LEU A 45 -4.95 9.34 4.47
N ARG A 46 -5.99 8.86 5.17
CA ARG A 46 -6.30 7.43 5.24
C ARG A 46 -6.67 6.86 3.86
N GLN A 47 -7.43 7.61 3.08
CA GLN A 47 -7.78 7.21 1.71
C GLN A 47 -6.54 7.15 0.82
N ALA A 48 -5.68 8.17 0.87
CA ALA A 48 -4.42 8.18 0.12
C ALA A 48 -3.51 6.99 0.49
N LEU A 49 -3.43 6.64 1.78
CA LEU A 49 -2.71 5.44 2.22
C LEU A 49 -3.34 4.15 1.69
N LEU A 50 -4.68 4.04 1.70
CA LEU A 50 -5.38 2.90 1.14
C LEU A 50 -5.11 2.75 -0.36
N ASP A 51 -5.20 3.83 -1.13
CA ASP A 51 -4.93 3.82 -2.57
C ASP A 51 -3.48 3.36 -2.87
N ALA A 52 -2.49 3.84 -2.10
CA ALA A 52 -1.10 3.41 -2.24
C ALA A 52 -0.92 1.91 -1.91
N LEU A 53 -1.57 1.42 -0.86
CA LEU A 53 -1.53 0.00 -0.48
C LEU A 53 -2.18 -0.89 -1.55
N GLU A 54 -3.31 -0.47 -2.12
CA GLU A 54 -3.98 -1.21 -3.20
C GLU A 54 -3.16 -1.21 -4.49
N ALA A 55 -2.50 -0.10 -4.84
CA ALA A 55 -1.61 -0.02 -5.99
C ALA A 55 -0.40 -0.96 -5.83
N TYR A 56 0.24 -0.97 -4.65
CA TYR A 56 1.33 -1.90 -4.35
C TYR A 56 0.86 -3.37 -4.38
N ALA A 57 -0.31 -3.66 -3.82
CA ALA A 57 -0.89 -5.00 -3.85
C ALA A 57 -1.18 -5.48 -5.28
N ALA A 58 -1.72 -4.60 -6.13
CA ALA A 58 -1.98 -4.90 -7.53
C ALA A 58 -0.67 -5.16 -8.30
N ALA A 59 0.38 -4.38 -8.04
CA ALA A 59 1.70 -4.61 -8.64
C ALA A 59 2.34 -5.93 -8.19
N LEU A 60 2.22 -6.29 -6.91
CA LEU A 60 2.66 -7.60 -6.39
C LEU A 60 1.90 -8.75 -7.06
N ALA A 61 0.57 -8.64 -7.18
CA ALA A 61 -0.25 -9.63 -7.84
C ALA A 61 0.12 -9.78 -9.34
N ALA A 62 0.37 -8.67 -10.03
CA ALA A 62 0.85 -8.67 -11.42
C ALA A 62 2.26 -9.28 -11.56
N ALA A 63 3.12 -9.11 -10.56
CA ALA A 63 4.40 -9.80 -10.46
C ALA A 63 4.25 -11.30 -10.12
N GLY A 64 3.03 -11.74 -9.79
CA GLY A 64 2.70 -13.09 -9.34
C GLY A 64 3.34 -13.45 -8.00
N ALA A 65 3.59 -12.44 -7.17
CA ALA A 65 4.01 -12.59 -5.78
C ALA A 65 2.76 -12.58 -4.87
N PRO A 66 2.73 -13.42 -3.83
CA PRO A 66 1.62 -13.41 -2.89
C PRO A 66 1.62 -12.12 -2.06
N LEU A 67 0.42 -11.62 -1.75
CA LEU A 67 0.26 -10.46 -0.88
C LEU A 67 0.65 -10.83 0.57
N PRO A 68 1.56 -10.09 1.23
CA PRO A 68 1.89 -10.34 2.61
C PRO A 68 0.65 -10.23 3.52
N PRO A 69 0.46 -11.14 4.50
CA PRO A 69 -0.73 -11.14 5.35
C PRO A 69 -0.90 -9.84 6.15
N ARG A 70 0.22 -9.24 6.58
CA ARG A 70 0.22 -7.93 7.25
C ARG A 70 -0.37 -6.83 6.36
N LEU A 71 -0.02 -6.82 5.08
CA LEU A 71 -0.46 -5.81 4.13
C LEU A 71 -1.95 -5.99 3.79
N ARG A 72 -2.39 -7.25 3.67
CA ARG A 72 -3.81 -7.60 3.54
C ARG A 72 -4.63 -7.09 4.73
N SER A 73 -4.22 -7.39 5.96
CA SER A 73 -4.92 -6.93 7.16
C SER A 73 -5.01 -5.40 7.26
N GLU A 74 -3.99 -4.68 6.79
CA GLU A 74 -3.98 -3.22 6.78
C GLU A 74 -4.95 -2.65 5.75
N ILE A 75 -5.02 -3.22 4.54
CA ILE A 75 -6.03 -2.86 3.53
C ILE A 75 -7.44 -3.12 4.07
N ASP A 76 -7.68 -4.29 4.66
CA ASP A 76 -8.98 -4.65 5.24
C ASP A 76 -9.38 -3.69 6.37
N LEU A 77 -8.43 -3.28 7.21
CA LEU A 77 -8.65 -2.29 8.26
C LEU A 77 -9.13 -0.95 7.69
N TYR A 78 -8.40 -0.38 6.71
CA TYR A 78 -8.75 0.91 6.14
C TYR A 78 -10.04 0.86 5.30
N LYS A 79 -10.31 -0.26 4.60
CA LYS A 79 -11.59 -0.50 3.95
C LYS A 79 -12.75 -0.57 4.94
N GLY A 80 -12.57 -1.28 6.06
CA GLY A 80 -13.56 -1.38 7.12
C GLY A 80 -13.85 -0.05 7.82
N LEU A 81 -12.84 0.82 7.95
CA LEU A 81 -13.00 2.18 8.48
C LEU A 81 -13.73 3.12 7.51
N ARG A 82 -13.59 2.91 6.20
CA ARG A 82 -14.33 3.67 5.17
C ARG A 82 -15.83 3.33 5.16
N GLY A 83 -16.18 2.05 5.33
CA GLY A 83 -17.58 1.59 5.28
C GLY A 83 -18.45 1.91 6.51
N ARG A 84 -17.89 2.54 7.54
CA ARG A 84 -18.58 2.90 8.80
C ARG A 84 -19.01 4.37 8.90
N MET A 85 -18.78 5.17 7.87
CA MET A 85 -19.29 6.55 7.76
C MET A 85 -20.57 6.57 6.93
#